data_AF-A0A820ER61-F1
#
_entry.id   AF-A0A820ER61-F1
#
_cell.length_a   1.000
_cell.length_b   1.000
_cell.length_c   1.000
_cell.angle_alpha   90.00
_cell.angle_beta   90.00
_cell.angle_gamma   90.00
#
_symmetry.space_group_name_H-M   'P 1'
#
loop_
_entity.id
_entity.type
_entity.pdbx_description
1 polymer ?
#
loop_
_entity_poly.entity_id
_entity_poly.type
_entity_poly.pdbx_seq_one_letter_code
_entity_poly.pdbx_strand_id
1 'polypeptide(L)' 'MGDTNGQVVAGGNGRGNRLDQLDGPTDVLIDKETHSLIICDWWNRRVVRWSRRSGTTQGEIL' A
#
# COMPACT_ATOMS: atom_id res chain seq x y z
N MET A 1 -24.32 -6.59 -9.24
CA MET A 1 -24.18 -5.15 -8.98
C MET A 1 -22.79 -4.93 -8.41
N GLY A 2 -22.03 -3.98 -8.94
CA GLY A 2 -20.69 -3.67 -8.41
C GLY A 2 -20.82 -2.88 -7.12
N ASP A 3 -20.08 -3.27 -6.09
CA ASP A 3 -20.00 -2.55 -4.83
C ASP A 3 -19.38 -1.16 -5.11
N THR A 4 -20.11 -0.08 -4.78
CA THR A 4 -19.65 1.30 -4.97
C THR A 4 -18.76 1.78 -3.82
N ASN A 5 -18.54 0.95 -2.81
CA ASN A 5 -17.70 1.30 -1.67
C ASN A 5 -16.23 1.03 -2.01
N GLY A 6 -15.44 2.10 -2.14
CA GLY A 6 -13.99 1.99 -2.21
C GLY A 6 -13.41 1.58 -0.86
N GLN A 7 -12.37 0.76 -0.87
CA GLN A 7 -11.61 0.37 0.31
C GLN A 7 -10.19 0.94 0.24
N VAL A 8 -9.69 1.44 1.37
CA VAL A 8 -8.26 1.76 1.52
C VAL A 8 -7.48 0.45 1.63
N VAL A 9 -6.59 0.20 0.66
CA VAL A 9 -5.80 -1.03 0.56
C VAL A 9 -4.32 -0.83 0.90
N ALA A 10 -3.88 0.41 1.12
CA ALA A 10 -2.54 0.75 1.57
C ALA A 10 -2.53 2.12 2.28
N GLY A 11 -1.85 2.19 3.43
CA GLY A 11 -1.81 3.39 4.26
C GLY A 11 -3.14 3.62 5.01
N GLY A 12 -3.64 4.85 4.99
CA GLY A 12 -4.88 5.25 5.68
C GLY A 12 -4.70 5.69 7.14
N ASN A 13 -3.53 5.45 7.74
CA ASN A 13 -3.23 5.79 9.14
C ASN A 13 -2.44 7.11 9.29
N GLY A 14 -2.66 8.06 8.38
CA GLY A 14 -1.92 9.32 8.31
C GLY A 14 -0.50 9.18 7.78
N ARG A 15 0.17 10.33 7.63
CA ARG A 15 1.55 10.46 7.18
C ARG A 15 2.52 9.87 8.22
N GLY A 16 3.48 9.06 7.79
CA GLY A 16 4.57 8.59 8.67
C GLY A 16 5.35 7.39 8.12
N ASN A 17 6.26 6.86 8.94
CA ASN A 17 7.23 5.84 8.55
C ASN A 17 6.93 4.43 9.07
N ARG A 18 5.84 4.23 9.82
CA ARG A 18 5.38 2.89 10.20
C ARG A 18 4.92 2.10 8.97
N LEU A 19 4.84 0.78 9.08
CA LEU A 19 4.45 -0.08 7.95
C LEU A 19 2.96 0.04 7.58
N ASP A 20 2.14 0.55 8.48
CA ASP A 20 0.72 0.89 8.29
C ASP A 20 0.52 2.33 7.76
N GLN A 21 1.61 3.06 7.51
CA GLN A 21 1.63 4.45 7.02
C GLN A 21 2.44 4.58 5.73
N LEU A 22 2.23 5.68 5.02
CA LEU A 22 3.03 6.09 3.87
C LEU A 22 3.47 7.55 4.07
N ASP A 23 4.57 7.94 3.45
CA ASP A 23 5.05 9.31 3.41
C ASP A 23 5.55 9.72 2.02
N GLY A 24 4.75 10.53 1.32
CA GLY A 24 5.06 11.03 -0.02
C GLY A 24 5.25 9.92 -1.06
N PRO A 25 4.30 8.98 -1.25
CA PRO A 25 4.43 7.96 -2.29
C PRO A 25 4.39 8.60 -3.69
N THR A 26 5.29 8.20 -4.57
CA THR A 26 5.44 8.82 -5.90
C THR A 26 4.96 7.94 -7.04
N ASP A 27 4.89 6.62 -6.84
CA ASP A 27 4.47 5.67 -7.86
C ASP A 27 3.86 4.41 -7.24
N VAL A 28 3.02 3.72 -8.01
CA VAL A 28 2.38 2.46 -7.63
C VAL A 28 2.30 1.51 -8.84
N LEU A 29 2.72 0.26 -8.61
CA LEU A 29 2.60 -0.83 -9.57
C LEU A 29 1.67 -1.91 -9.02
N ILE A 30 0.85 -2.50 -9.89
CA ILE A 30 0.01 -3.65 -9.57
C ILE A 30 0.76 -4.91 -9.97
N ASP A 31 1.15 -5.71 -8.99
CA ASP A 31 1.64 -7.06 -9.20
C ASP A 31 0.44 -8.03 -9.26
N LYS A 32 0.18 -8.55 -10.45
CA LYS A 32 -0.91 -9.50 -10.70
C LYS A 32 -0.59 -10.91 -10.21
N GLU A 33 0.69 -11.29 -10.14
CA GLU A 33 1.11 -12.63 -9.72
C GLU A 33 0.96 -12.79 -8.21
N THR A 34 1.42 -11.79 -7.44
CA THR A 34 1.32 -11.82 -5.98
C THR A 34 0.02 -11.19 -5.45
N HIS A 35 -0.81 -10.60 -6.32
CA HIS A 35 -1.98 -9.79 -5.95
C HIS A 35 -1.64 -8.64 -4.99
N SER A 36 -0.53 -7.96 -5.24
CA SER A 36 -0.03 -6.88 -4.39
C SER A 36 0.04 -5.53 -5.12
N LEU A 37 0.10 -4.46 -4.34
CA LEU A 37 0.60 -3.17 -4.77
C LEU A 37 2.08 -3.07 -4.38
N ILE A 38 2.91 -2.59 -5.29
CA ILE A 38 4.28 -2.19 -5.00
C ILE A 38 4.31 -0.67 -5.04
N ILE A 39 4.73 -0.05 -3.94
CA ILE A 39 4.61 1.40 -3.74
C ILE A 39 5.99 1.99 -3.48
N CYS A 40 6.34 3.01 -4.25
CA CYS A 40 7.53 3.83 -4.04
C CYS A 40 7.25 4.89 -2.98
N ASP A 41 7.65 4.65 -1.73
CA ASP A 41 7.37 5.50 -0.57
C ASP A 41 8.53 6.49 -0.34
N TRP A 42 8.59 7.52 -1.20
CA TRP A 42 9.80 8.29 -1.47
C TRP A 42 10.39 9.00 -0.25
N TRP A 43 9.57 9.67 0.57
CA TRP A 43 10.10 10.38 1.75
C TRP A 43 10.56 9.42 2.84
N ASN A 44 10.00 8.21 2.89
CA ASN A 44 10.49 7.12 3.75
C ASN A 44 11.68 6.36 3.16
N ARG A 45 12.10 6.67 1.92
CA ARG A 45 13.24 6.04 1.22
C ARG A 45 13.13 4.51 1.17
N ARG A 46 11.92 4.00 0.93
CA ARG A 46 11.65 2.56 0.85
C ARG A 46 10.71 2.23 -0.30
N VAL A 47 10.76 0.97 -0.72
CA VAL A 47 9.71 0.36 -1.53
C VAL A 47 8.96 -0.61 -0.63
N VAL A 48 7.64 -0.54 -0.64
CA VAL A 48 6.79 -1.43 0.16
C VAL A 48 5.85 -2.22 -0.72
N ARG A 49 5.64 -3.49 -0.36
CA ARG A 49 4.60 -4.36 -0.89
C ARG A 49 3.38 -4.32 0.02
N TRP A 50 2.20 -4.15 -0.55
CA TRP A 50 0.91 -4.26 0.14
C TRP A 50 0.04 -5.31 -0.54
N SER A 51 -0.32 -6.36 0.17
CA SER A 51 -1.27 -7.36 -0.33
C SER A 51 -2.66 -6.75 -0.48
N ARG A 52 -3.28 -6.92 -1.65
CA ARG A 52 -4.65 -6.46 -1.93
C ARG A 52 -5.72 -7.41 -1.39
N ARG A 53 -5.30 -8.48 -0.68
CA ARG A 53 -6.23 -9.42 -0.04
C ARG A 53 -6.85 -8.78 1.20
N SER A 54 -8.04 -9.23 1.56
CA SER A 54 -8.74 -8.78 2.77
C SER A 54 -7.91 -9.07 4.02
N GLY A 55 -7.83 -8.12 4.96
CA GLY A 55 -7.17 -8.28 6.26
C GLY A 55 -5.73 -7.80 6.33
N THR A 56 -5.15 -7.32 5.22
CA THR A 56 -3.85 -6.65 5.24
C THR A 56 -3.97 -5.32 5.99
N THR A 57 -3.18 -5.14 7.06
CA THR A 57 -3.17 -3.92 7.88
C THR A 57 -1.89 -3.09 7.75
N GLN A 58 -0.84 -3.66 7.16
CA GLN A 58 0.45 -3.02 6.98
C GLN A 58 1.19 -3.60 5.76
N GLY A 59 2.15 -2.83 5.25
CA GLY A 59 3.03 -3.26 4.18
C GLY A 59 4.24 -4.04 4.67
N GLU A 60 4.99 -4.57 3.71
CA GLU A 60 6.26 -5.25 3.90
C GLU A 60 7.32 -4.51 3.09
N ILE A 61 8.51 -4.28 3.66
CA ILE A 61 9.63 -3.67 2.93
C ILE A 61 10.17 -4.70 1.94
N LEU A 62 10.41 -4.25 0.70
CA LEU A 62 11.11 -5.03 -0.33
C LEU A 62 12.62 -4.75 -0.32
#